data_AF-A0A9Q3HEX9-F1
#
_entry.id   AF-A0A9Q3HEX9-F1
#
_cell.length_a   1.000
_cell.length_b   1.000
_cell.length_c   1.000
_cell.angle_alpha   90.00
_cell.angle_beta   90.00
_cell.angle_gamma   90.00
#
_symmetry.space_group_name_H-M   'P 1'
#
loop_
_entity.id
_entity.type
_entity.pdbx_description
1 polymer ?
#
loop_
_entity_poly.entity_id
_entity_poly.type
_entity_poly.pdbx_seq_one_letter_code
_entity_poly.pdbx_strand_id
1 'polypeptide(L)'
;MDWVTGLVPGGKKNFNAFLVIADSYSKSVRFLPCHKEETSMDTALLFWNRIISTCGIPKIVISDRDPKFTSEFLTNLYDIIGTKLAFSTYFHSQTDGLDARILQKMKDIIRIFCAYGMEYKDHEGYTHDWVTLLPAVQLAYNTSQHSTTGKSP
;
A
#
# COMPACT_ATOMS: atom_id res chain seq x y z
N MET A 1 -1.67 -6.55 -3.26
CA MET A 1 -0.55 -5.73 -2.76
C MET A 1 0.13 -5.10 -3.96
N ASP A 2 0.45 -3.82 -3.88
CA ASP A 2 0.93 -3.03 -5.01
C ASP A 2 1.82 -1.86 -4.55
N TRP A 3 2.87 -1.56 -5.29
CA TRP A 3 3.80 -0.47 -4.98
C TRP A 3 3.41 0.81 -5.71
N VAL A 4 3.36 1.92 -4.97
CA VAL A 4 3.31 3.26 -5.56
C VAL A 4 4.67 3.88 -5.40
N THR A 5 5.40 4.02 -6.51
CA THR A 5 6.76 4.55 -6.57
C THR A 5 6.82 5.87 -7.34
N GLY A 6 8.00 6.50 -7.34
CA GLY A 6 8.23 7.75 -8.08
C GLY A 6 7.66 8.98 -7.39
N LEU A 7 7.50 8.92 -6.06
CA LEU A 7 7.06 10.04 -5.25
C LEU A 7 8.27 10.88 -4.83
N VAL A 8 8.04 12.17 -4.62
CA VAL A 8 9.05 13.05 -4.03
C VAL A 8 9.39 12.58 -2.60
N PRO A 9 10.64 12.74 -2.14
CA PRO A 9 11.03 12.38 -0.79
C PRO A 9 10.13 13.05 0.26
N GLY A 10 9.53 12.23 1.11
CA GLY A 10 8.56 12.63 2.12
C GLY A 10 8.95 12.19 3.53
N GLY A 11 8.67 13.05 4.50
CA GLY A 11 8.74 12.78 5.93
C GLY A 11 10.16 12.77 6.46
N LYS A 12 10.30 12.57 7.77
CA LYS A 12 11.62 12.57 8.45
C LYS A 12 12.59 11.51 7.91
N LYS A 13 12.09 10.49 7.22
CA LYS A 13 12.87 9.37 6.66
C LYS A 13 13.03 9.44 5.14
N ASN A 14 12.59 10.52 4.49
CA ASN A 14 12.71 10.72 3.03
C ASN A 14 12.15 9.54 2.21
N PHE A 15 10.95 9.05 2.58
CA PHE A 15 10.26 8.00 1.84
C PHE A 15 9.95 8.47 0.41
N ASN A 16 10.14 7.61 -0.58
CA ASN A 16 9.91 7.92 -2.00
C ASN A 16 8.92 6.93 -2.66
N ALA A 17 8.35 6.03 -1.86
CA ALA A 17 7.35 5.06 -2.27
C ALA A 17 6.42 4.71 -1.10
N PHE A 18 5.26 4.12 -1.40
CA PHE A 18 4.46 3.43 -0.39
C PHE A 18 3.90 2.12 -0.94
N LEU A 19 3.73 1.16 -0.04
CA LEU A 19 3.13 -0.13 -0.30
C LEU A 19 1.64 -0.07 0.06
N VAL A 20 0.80 -0.53 -0.86
CA VAL A 20 -0.65 -0.61 -0.68
C VAL A 20 -1.06 -2.05 -0.46
N ILE A 21 -1.73 -2.30 0.66
CA ILE A 21 -2.21 -3.63 1.03
C ILE A 21 -3.71 -3.51 1.27
N ALA A 22 -4.49 -4.21 0.45
CA ALA A 22 -5.93 -4.31 0.57
C ALA A 22 -6.28 -5.73 1.03
N ASP A 23 -7.10 -5.83 2.06
CA ASP A 23 -7.68 -7.10 2.48
C ASP A 23 -8.92 -7.41 1.63
N SER A 24 -8.93 -8.57 0.97
CA SER A 24 -10.03 -8.92 0.06
C SER A 24 -11.33 -9.26 0.80
N TYR A 25 -11.25 -9.61 2.10
CA TYR A 25 -12.40 -9.97 2.93
C TYR A 25 -13.09 -8.74 3.54
N SER A 26 -12.39 -7.98 4.39
CA SER A 26 -12.90 -6.77 5.04
C SER A 26 -12.99 -5.57 4.12
N LYS A 27 -12.28 -5.62 2.98
CA LYS A 27 -12.04 -4.46 2.09
C LYS A 27 -11.23 -3.34 2.74
N SER A 28 -10.65 -3.55 3.93
CA SER A 28 -9.75 -2.57 4.55
C SER A 28 -8.46 -2.40 3.75
N VAL A 29 -7.92 -1.17 3.76
CA VAL A 29 -6.63 -0.85 3.14
C VAL A 29 -5.65 -0.34 4.18
N ARG A 30 -4.36 -0.60 3.89
CA ARG A 30 -3.23 0.00 4.59
C ARG A 30 -2.26 0.62 3.60
N PHE A 31 -1.82 1.84 3.92
CA PHE A 31 -0.77 2.55 3.20
C PHE A 31 0.49 2.57 4.05
N LEU A 32 1.56 1.92 3.57
CA LEU A 32 2.80 1.77 4.31
C LEU A 32 3.92 2.56 3.60
N PRO A 33 4.37 3.71 4.13
CA PRO A 33 5.46 4.47 3.53
C PRO A 33 6.78 3.68 3.62
N CYS A 34 7.56 3.71 2.55
CA CYS A 34 8.75 2.90 2.35
C CYS A 34 9.68 3.53 1.30
N HIS A 35 10.77 2.84 0.99
CA HIS A 35 11.69 3.24 -0.08
C HIS A 35 11.55 2.33 -1.31
N LYS A 36 11.61 2.90 -2.50
CA LYS A 36 11.63 2.15 -3.77
C LYS A 36 12.82 1.19 -3.79
N GLU A 37 13.91 1.54 -3.12
CA GLU A 37 15.16 0.79 -3.02
C GLU A 37 15.11 -0.35 -2.00
N GLU A 38 14.01 -0.50 -1.25
CA GLU A 38 13.85 -1.60 -0.28
C GLU A 38 14.04 -2.96 -0.94
N THR A 39 14.82 -3.81 -0.27
CA THR A 39 15.07 -5.18 -0.70
C THR A 39 13.85 -6.08 -0.45
N SER A 40 13.91 -7.32 -0.91
CA SER A 40 12.92 -8.34 -0.55
C SER A 40 12.86 -8.61 0.95
N MET A 41 14.00 -8.50 1.65
CA MET A 41 14.08 -8.64 3.11
C MET A 41 13.41 -7.46 3.83
N ASP A 42 13.67 -6.23 3.39
CA ASP A 42 13.00 -5.04 3.94
C ASP A 42 11.48 -5.13 3.74
N THR A 43 11.05 -5.59 2.57
CA THR A 43 9.63 -5.82 2.24
C THR A 43 9.01 -6.86 3.17
N ALA A 44 9.71 -7.98 3.42
CA ALA A 44 9.26 -9.01 4.35
C ALA A 44 9.09 -8.46 5.77
N LEU A 45 10.08 -7.70 6.26
CA LEU A 45 10.03 -7.09 7.58
C LEU A 45 8.91 -6.06 7.68
N LEU A 46 8.70 -5.24 6.65
CA LEU A 46 7.60 -4.28 6.60
C LEU A 46 6.25 -5.01 6.67
N PHE A 47 6.08 -6.07 5.89
CA PHE A 47 4.85 -6.88 5.87
C PHE A 47 4.61 -7.58 7.21
N TRP A 48 5.65 -8.18 7.79
CA TRP A 48 5.58 -8.85 9.09
C TRP A 48 5.15 -7.88 10.19
N ASN A 49 5.85 -6.75 10.29
CA ASN A 49 5.67 -5.78 11.37
C ASN A 49 4.36 -5.01 11.27
N ARG A 50 3.80 -4.82 10.07
CA ARG A 50 2.61 -3.99 9.85
C ARG A 50 1.34 -4.78 9.58
N ILE A 51 1.45 -5.98 8.99
CA ILE A 51 0.31 -6.80 8.60
C ILE A 51 0.20 -8.04 9.47
N ILE A 52 1.22 -8.91 9.47
CA ILE A 52 1.13 -10.19 10.19
C ILE A 52 0.93 -9.97 11.69
N SER A 53 1.65 -9.01 12.26
CA SER A 53 1.53 -8.65 13.68
C SER A 53 0.14 -8.15 14.10
N THR A 54 -0.67 -7.64 13.16
CA THR A 54 -1.98 -7.02 13.47
C THR A 54 -3.17 -7.85 12.98
N CYS A 55 -3.04 -8.55 11.86
CA CYS A 55 -4.10 -9.35 11.24
C CYS A 55 -3.88 -10.87 11.35
N GLY A 56 -2.69 -11.30 11.73
CA GLY A 56 -2.26 -12.70 11.62
C GLY A 56 -1.74 -13.06 10.21
N ILE A 57 -1.41 -14.33 10.02
CA ILE A 57 -0.80 -14.84 8.79
C ILE A 57 -1.88 -15.00 7.70
N PRO A 58 -1.74 -14.35 6.53
CA PRO A 58 -2.70 -14.48 5.44
C PRO A 58 -2.57 -15.84 4.76
N LYS A 59 -3.69 -16.38 4.27
CA LYS A 59 -3.69 -17.63 3.49
C LYS A 59 -3.15 -17.42 2.08
N ILE A 60 -3.45 -16.28 1.47
CA ILE A 60 -3.07 -15.94 0.09
C ILE A 60 -2.61 -14.50 0.06
N VAL A 61 -1.47 -14.24 -0.57
CA VAL A 61 -1.01 -12.89 -0.91
C VAL A 61 -1.03 -12.77 -2.42
N ILE A 62 -1.76 -11.77 -2.93
CA ILE A 62 -1.79 -11.43 -4.35
C ILE A 62 -0.94 -10.17 -4.55
N SER A 63 0.13 -10.25 -5.33
CA SER A 63 0.98 -9.11 -5.70
C SER A 63 1.11 -8.98 -7.22
N ASP A 64 1.65 -7.85 -7.67
CA ASP A 64 2.19 -7.76 -9.04
C ASP A 64 3.49 -8.58 -9.17
N ARG A 65 4.05 -8.61 -10.39
CA ARG A 65 5.30 -9.31 -10.69
C ARG A 65 6.54 -8.46 -10.40
N ASP A 66 6.47 -7.54 -9.44
CA ASP A 66 7.63 -6.77 -9.01
C ASP A 66 8.76 -7.75 -8.57
N PRO A 67 10.02 -7.53 -9.00
CA PRO A 67 11.15 -8.40 -8.68
C PRO A 67 11.33 -8.68 -7.18
N LYS A 68 10.88 -7.77 -6.31
CA LYS A 68 10.91 -7.99 -4.87
C LYS A 68 10.06 -9.20 -4.49
N PHE A 69 8.82 -9.27 -4.97
CA PHE A 69 7.87 -10.36 -4.67
C PHE A 69 8.21 -11.67 -5.37
N THR A 70 8.87 -11.61 -6.53
CA THR A 70 9.32 -12.83 -7.24
C THR A 70 10.69 -13.34 -6.77
N SER A 71 11.32 -12.67 -5.79
CA SER A 71 12.59 -13.13 -5.23
C SER A 71 12.44 -14.50 -4.56
N GLU A 72 13.49 -15.31 -4.65
CA GLU A 72 13.55 -16.63 -4.00
C GLU A 72 13.36 -16.51 -2.49
N PHE A 73 13.93 -15.46 -1.88
CA PHE A 73 13.77 -15.18 -0.45
C PHE A 73 12.30 -15.01 -0.03
N LEU A 74 11.55 -14.11 -0.68
CA LEU A 74 10.14 -13.90 -0.30
C LEU A 74 9.28 -15.12 -0.63
N THR A 75 9.56 -15.80 -1.74
CA THR A 75 8.84 -17.02 -2.12
C THR A 75 9.01 -18.10 -1.05
N ASN A 76 10.24 -18.37 -0.61
CA ASN A 76 10.54 -19.36 0.43
C ASN A 76 9.98 -18.93 1.79
N LEU A 77 10.04 -17.64 2.13
CA LEU A 77 9.46 -17.13 3.38
C LEU A 77 7.96 -17.38 3.44
N TYR A 78 7.22 -17.07 2.37
CA TYR A 78 5.78 -17.28 2.31
C TYR A 78 5.43 -18.78 2.38
N ASP A 79 6.23 -19.65 1.76
CA ASP A 79 6.04 -21.09 1.84
C ASP A 79 6.22 -21.63 3.28
N ILE A 80 7.26 -21.17 3.99
CA ILE A 80 7.52 -21.54 5.39
C ILE A 80 6.37 -21.15 6.31
N ILE A 81 5.77 -19.96 6.11
CA ILE A 81 4.65 -19.50 6.94
C ILE A 81 3.28 -20.01 6.46
N GLY A 82 3.25 -20.84 5.41
CA GLY A 82 2.02 -21.44 4.87
C GLY A 82 1.13 -20.45 4.09
N THR A 83 1.70 -19.36 3.58
CA THR A 83 1.02 -18.37 2.74
C THR A 83 1.24 -18.70 1.27
N LYS A 84 0.17 -18.84 0.49
CA LYS A 84 0.26 -18.97 -0.96
C LYS A 84 0.51 -17.62 -1.62
N LEU A 85 1.67 -17.44 -2.25
CA LEU A 85 1.93 -16.27 -3.09
C LEU A 85 1.32 -16.48 -4.49
N ALA A 86 0.51 -15.52 -4.93
CA ALA A 86 -0.10 -15.48 -6.26
C ALA A 86 0.22 -14.16 -6.94
N PHE A 87 0.46 -14.20 -8.25
CA PHE A 87 0.78 -13.01 -9.03
C PHE A 87 -0.42 -12.62 -9.89
N SER A 88 -0.80 -11.35 -9.84
CA SER A 88 -1.78 -10.80 -10.79
C SER A 88 -1.20 -10.86 -12.21
N THR A 89 -2.02 -11.21 -13.19
CA THR A 89 -1.68 -10.90 -14.58
C THR A 89 -1.84 -9.39 -14.75
N TYR A 90 -1.00 -8.77 -15.59
CA TYR A 90 -1.00 -7.33 -15.91
C TYR A 90 -2.40 -6.75 -16.26
N PHE A 91 -3.42 -7.59 -16.43
CA PHE A 91 -4.77 -7.29 -16.92
C PHE A 91 -5.92 -8.01 -16.15
N HIS A 92 -5.83 -8.20 -14.84
CA HIS A 92 -7.00 -8.68 -14.07
C HIS A 92 -7.28 -7.89 -12.78
N SER A 93 -7.71 -6.63 -12.97
CA SER A 93 -8.41 -5.84 -11.96
C SER A 93 -9.94 -5.86 -12.18
N GLN A 94 -10.48 -6.86 -12.87
CA GLN A 94 -11.87 -6.84 -13.35
C GLN A 94 -12.91 -7.35 -12.34
N THR A 95 -12.49 -8.01 -11.26
CA THR A 95 -13.42 -8.61 -10.29
C THR A 95 -13.74 -7.74 -9.06
N ASP A 96 -13.12 -6.56 -8.89
CA ASP A 96 -13.39 -5.60 -7.79
C ASP A 96 -13.55 -4.15 -8.32
N GLY A 97 -14.35 -3.97 -9.37
CA GLY A 97 -14.36 -2.75 -10.19
C GLY A 97 -14.60 -1.42 -9.47
N LEU A 98 -15.30 -1.39 -8.33
CA LEU A 98 -15.49 -0.17 -7.54
C LEU A 98 -14.36 0.06 -6.53
N ASP A 99 -13.97 -0.97 -5.78
CA ASP A 99 -12.94 -0.88 -4.75
C ASP A 99 -11.57 -0.55 -5.37
N ALA A 100 -11.29 -1.13 -6.54
CA ALA A 100 -10.11 -0.80 -7.34
C ALA A 100 -10.13 0.65 -7.84
N ARG A 101 -11.30 1.17 -8.26
CA ARG A 101 -11.45 2.57 -8.70
C ARG A 101 -11.28 3.56 -7.55
N ILE A 102 -11.85 3.27 -6.38
CA ILE A 102 -11.69 4.13 -5.19
C ILE A 102 -10.23 4.11 -4.74
N LEU A 103 -9.60 2.93 -4.70
CA LEU A 103 -8.20 2.82 -4.32
C LEU A 103 -7.29 3.56 -5.30
N GLN A 104 -7.59 3.49 -6.61
CA GLN A 104 -6.88 4.26 -7.62
C GLN A 104 -7.04 5.77 -7.41
N LYS A 105 -8.27 6.26 -7.15
CA LYS A 105 -8.51 7.67 -6.82
C LYS A 105 -7.72 8.11 -5.59
N MET A 106 -7.63 7.28 -4.55
CA MET A 106 -6.82 7.59 -3.36
C MET A 106 -5.33 7.70 -3.69
N LYS A 107 -4.79 6.78 -4.50
CA LYS A 107 -3.41 6.87 -5.00
C LYS A 107 -3.18 8.15 -5.81
N ASP A 108 -4.14 8.54 -6.63
CA ASP A 108 -4.07 9.75 -7.45
C ASP A 108 -4.13 11.02 -6.59
N ILE A 109 -4.98 11.05 -5.55
CA ILE A 109 -5.01 12.15 -4.57
C ILE A 109 -3.64 12.31 -3.90
N ILE A 110 -3.01 11.21 -3.47
CA ILE A 110 -1.67 11.25 -2.88
C ILE A 110 -0.65 11.80 -3.87
N ARG A 111 -0.66 11.35 -5.13
CA ARG A 111 0.24 11.84 -6.19
C ARG A 111 0.04 13.32 -6.50
N ILE A 112 -1.21 13.76 -6.58
CA ILE A 112 -1.59 15.17 -6.76
C ILE A 112 -1.06 15.98 -5.58
N PHE A 113 -1.27 15.51 -4.35
CA PHE A 113 -0.76 16.17 -3.16
C PHE A 113 0.77 16.24 -3.15
N CYS A 114 1.49 15.19 -3.61
CA CYS A 114 2.93 15.26 -3.81
C CYS A 114 3.34 16.35 -4.81
N ALA A 115 2.59 16.48 -5.91
CA ALA A 115 2.89 17.46 -6.96
C ALA A 115 2.66 18.91 -6.49
N TYR A 116 1.56 19.17 -5.77
CA TYR A 116 1.22 20.51 -5.27
C TYR A 116 1.87 20.86 -3.94
N GLY A 117 2.10 19.89 -3.06
CA GLY A 117 2.68 20.07 -1.71
C GLY A 117 4.12 20.59 -1.71
N MET A 118 4.81 20.53 -2.85
CA MET A 118 6.10 21.20 -3.06
C MET A 118 6.00 22.74 -2.99
N GLU A 119 4.82 23.32 -3.18
CA GLU A 119 4.60 24.78 -3.20
C GLU A 119 4.14 25.33 -1.83
N TYR A 120 3.65 24.49 -0.92
CA TYR A 120 3.06 24.92 0.35
C TYR A 120 3.99 24.65 1.53
N LYS A 121 4.96 25.54 1.72
CA LYS A 121 5.65 25.72 3.01
C LYS A 121 4.82 26.68 3.84
N ASP A 122 4.27 26.24 4.97
CA ASP A 122 3.72 27.19 5.92
C ASP A 122 4.84 28.02 6.58
N HIS A 123 4.44 29.08 7.29
CA HIS A 123 5.37 29.98 7.99
C HIS A 123 6.16 29.28 9.12
N GLU A 124 5.79 28.05 9.48
CA GLU A 124 6.42 27.21 10.52
C GLU A 124 7.37 26.15 9.93
N GLY A 125 7.48 26.06 8.59
CA GLY A 125 8.36 25.12 7.91
C GLY A 125 7.79 23.70 7.77
N TYR A 126 6.51 23.47 8.06
CA TYR A 126 5.86 22.22 7.69
C TYR A 126 5.71 22.18 6.18
N THR A 127 6.50 21.29 5.58
CA THR A 127 6.23 20.83 4.23
C THR A 127 5.01 19.93 4.34
N HIS A 128 3.94 20.24 3.60
CA HIS A 128 2.77 19.37 3.49
C HIS A 128 3.18 18.07 2.81
N ASP A 129 3.71 17.15 3.62
CA ASP A 129 4.33 15.92 3.19
C ASP A 129 3.29 14.82 3.06
N TRP A 130 3.29 14.15 1.91
CA TRP A 130 2.34 13.09 1.59
C TRP A 130 2.34 11.93 2.60
N VAL A 131 3.44 11.71 3.32
CA VAL A 131 3.52 10.68 4.38
C VAL A 131 2.58 11.01 5.53
N THR A 132 2.42 12.28 5.90
CA THR A 132 1.51 12.70 6.98
C THR A 132 0.04 12.64 6.56
N LEU A 133 -0.22 12.66 5.25
CA LEU A 133 -1.56 12.50 4.67
C LEU A 133 -2.05 11.04 4.66
N LEU A 134 -1.13 10.06 4.58
CA LEU A 134 -1.49 8.64 4.47
C LEU A 134 -2.50 8.15 5.53
N PRO A 135 -2.36 8.47 6.84
CA PRO A 135 -3.31 8.01 7.84
C PRO A 135 -4.73 8.56 7.61
N ALA A 136 -4.84 9.82 7.17
CA ALA A 136 -6.14 10.45 6.88
C ALA A 136 -6.81 9.80 5.66
N VAL A 137 -6.04 9.55 4.59
CA VAL A 137 -6.55 8.87 3.38
C VAL A 137 -6.93 7.42 3.68
N GLN A 138 -6.14 6.73 4.50
CA GLN A 138 -6.45 5.38 4.97
C GLN A 138 -7.77 5.35 5.76
N LEU A 139 -7.94 6.27 6.71
CA LEU A 139 -9.15 6.38 7.50
C LEU A 139 -10.36 6.66 6.59
N ALA A 140 -10.25 7.65 5.71
CA ALA A 140 -11.32 8.01 4.79
C ALA A 140 -11.78 6.81 3.93
N TYR A 141 -10.83 6.01 3.43
CA TYR A 141 -11.15 4.79 2.69
C TYR A 141 -11.84 3.77 3.60
N ASN A 142 -11.24 3.44 4.76
CA ASN A 142 -11.75 2.40 5.66
C ASN A 142 -13.07 2.77 6.34
N THR A 143 -13.49 4.04 6.33
CA THR A 143 -14.82 4.46 6.81
C THR A 143 -15.84 4.62 5.68
N SER A 144 -15.43 4.49 4.42
CA SER A 144 -16.34 4.58 3.27
C SER A 144 -17.14 3.29 3.12
N GLN A 145 -18.41 3.39 2.74
CA GLN A 145 -19.22 2.20 2.47
C GLN A 145 -18.81 1.57 1.14
N HIS A 146 -18.57 0.26 1.15
CA HIS A 146 -18.26 -0.50 -0.06
C HIS A 146 -19.53 -1.11 -0.63
N SER A 147 -19.73 -1.00 -1.94
CA SER A 147 -20.92 -1.55 -2.60
C SER A 147 -21.00 -3.08 -2.54
N THR A 148 -19.86 -3.75 -2.34
CA THR A 148 -19.74 -5.21 -2.28
C THR A 148 -20.16 -5.78 -0.93
N THR A 149 -19.92 -5.06 0.17
CA THR A 149 -20.25 -5.49 1.54
C THR A 149 -21.46 -4.76 2.13
N GLY A 150 -21.85 -3.62 1.54
CA GLY A 150 -22.88 -2.73 2.08
C GLY A 150 -22.48 -2.05 3.40
N LYS A 151 -21.21 -2.15 3.80
CA LYS A 151 -20.67 -1.63 5.06
C LYS A 151 -19.31 -1.00 4.82
N SER A 152 -18.85 -0.21 5.78
CA SER A 152 -17.42 0.11 5.86
C SER A 152 -16.64 -1.11 6.37
N PRO A 153 -15.36 -1.28 5.99
CA PRO A 153 -14.44 -2.22 6.60
C PRO A 153 -14.44 -2.14 8.13
#